data_AF-A0A7V9UCA5-F1
#
_entry.id   AF-A0A7V9UCA5-F1
#
_cell.length_a   1.000
_cell.length_b   1.000
_cell.length_c   1.000
_cell.angle_alpha   90.00
_cell.angle_beta   90.00
_cell.angle_gamma   90.00
#
_symmetry.space_group_name_H-M   'P 1'
#
loop_
_entity.id
_entity.type
_entity.pdbx_description
1 polymer ?
#
loop_
_entity_poly.entity_id
_entity_poly.type
_entity_poly.pdbx_seq_one_letter_code
_entity_poly.pdbx_strand_id
1 'polypeptide(L)'
;AYPDLKANTNFLALQEELTGTEGRIAYARQFYNESTLSYDNALESFPSNLVGGAFNFEPKPYFEAETTEREAVKVDFGQGGGTQPPSTPASPPAVP
;
A
#
# COMPACT_ATOMS: atom_id res chain seq x y z
N ALA A 1 -24.29 29.92 4.49
CA ALA A 1 -24.23 28.84 3.47
C ALA A 1 -22.95 28.98 2.64
N TYR A 2 -21.82 28.48 3.15
CA TYR A 2 -20.59 28.11 2.40
C TYR A 2 -19.74 26.97 3.07
N PRO A 3 -20.23 26.17 4.04
CA PRO A 3 -19.42 25.09 4.61
C PRO A 3 -19.30 23.86 3.70
N ASP A 4 -20.32 23.57 2.87
CA ASP A 4 -20.36 22.34 2.05
C ASP A 4 -19.26 22.27 0.99
N LEU A 5 -18.95 23.40 0.34
CA LEU A 5 -17.90 23.46 -0.68
C LEU A 5 -16.51 23.25 -0.06
N LYS A 6 -16.29 23.80 1.13
CA LYS A 6 -15.00 23.72 1.84
C LYS A 6 -14.76 22.32 2.41
N ALA A 7 -15.81 21.67 2.91
CA ALA A 7 -15.76 20.28 3.36
C ALA A 7 -15.46 19.31 2.20
N ASN A 8 -16.10 19.51 1.05
CA ASN A 8 -15.88 18.69 -0.15
C ASN A 8 -14.42 18.76 -0.64
N THR A 9 -13.86 19.98 -0.77
CA THR A 9 -12.46 20.16 -1.18
C THR A 9 -11.48 19.54 -0.18
N ASN A 10 -11.70 19.70 1.13
CA ASN A 10 -10.84 19.07 2.15
C ASN A 10 -10.92 17.54 2.13
N PHE A 11 -12.11 16.97 1.91
CA PHE A 11 -12.29 15.52 1.80
C PHE A 11 -11.59 14.93 0.57
N LEU A 12 -11.65 15.62 -0.58
CA LEU A 12 -10.93 15.23 -1.78
C LEU A 12 -9.41 15.28 -1.59
N ALA A 13 -8.89 16.32 -0.96
CA ALA A 13 -7.46 16.44 -0.65
C ALA A 13 -6.98 15.32 0.28
N LEU A 14 -7.77 14.96 1.31
CA LEU A 14 -7.43 13.86 2.21
C LEU A 14 -7.46 12.50 1.49
N GLN A 15 -8.43 12.26 0.61
CA GLN A 15 -8.45 11.02 -0.19
C GLN A 15 -7.23 10.90 -1.13
N GLU A 16 -6.82 12.02 -1.74
CA GLU A 16 -5.61 12.06 -2.58
C GLU A 16 -4.36 11.77 -1.74
N GLU A 17 -4.24 12.37 -0.56
CA GLU A 17 -3.11 12.14 0.35
C GLU A 17 -3.07 10.69 0.87
N LEU A 18 -4.22 10.11 1.19
CA LEU A 18 -4.33 8.70 1.60
C LEU A 18 -3.93 7.77 0.47
N THR A 19 -4.47 7.99 -0.74
CA THR A 19 -4.10 7.19 -1.93
C THR A 19 -2.60 7.30 -2.21
N GLY A 20 -2.03 8.51 -2.11
CA GLY A 20 -0.60 8.74 -2.25
C GLY A 20 0.23 8.03 -1.18
N THR A 21 -0.27 7.99 0.06
CA THR A 21 0.38 7.29 1.17
C THR A 21 0.31 5.77 1.01
N GLU A 22 -0.83 5.23 0.60
CA GLU A 22 -0.98 3.80 0.27
C GLU A 22 -0.04 3.39 -0.86
N GLY A 23 0.10 4.22 -1.90
CA GLY A 23 1.05 4.01 -2.98
C GLY A 23 2.50 3.95 -2.47
N ARG A 24 2.89 4.86 -1.56
CA ARG A 24 4.24 4.84 -0.94
C ARG A 24 4.46 3.60 -0.08
N ILE A 25 3.47 3.16 0.69
CA ILE A 25 3.56 1.95 1.52
C ILE A 25 3.74 0.72 0.62
N ALA A 26 2.95 0.61 -0.45
CA ALA A 26 3.06 -0.48 -1.41
C ALA A 26 4.45 -0.53 -2.07
N TYR A 27 4.95 0.63 -2.51
CA TYR A 27 6.31 0.74 -3.08
C TYR A 27 7.39 0.36 -2.06
N ALA A 28 7.31 0.87 -0.83
CA ALA A 28 8.30 0.57 0.22
C ALA A 28 8.37 -0.93 0.52
N ARG A 29 7.21 -1.61 0.56
CA ARG A 29 7.14 -3.07 0.72
C ARG A 29 7.80 -3.80 -0.44
N GLN A 30 7.47 -3.43 -1.67
CA GLN A 30 8.08 -4.04 -2.86
C GLN A 30 9.59 -3.85 -2.87
N PHE A 31 10.06 -2.63 -2.61
CA PHE A 31 11.46 -2.28 -2.56
C PHE A 31 12.22 -3.08 -1.49
N TYR A 32 11.65 -3.22 -0.29
CA TYR A 32 12.23 -4.06 0.76
C TYR A 32 12.37 -5.51 0.30
N ASN A 33 11.30 -6.09 -0.25
CA ASN A 33 11.30 -7.48 -0.71
C ASN A 33 12.30 -7.71 -1.84
N GLU A 34 12.41 -6.78 -2.78
CA GLU A 34 13.39 -6.86 -3.88
C GLU A 34 14.83 -6.77 -3.36
N SER A 35 15.09 -5.89 -2.38
CA SER A 35 16.40 -5.80 -1.74
C SER A 35 16.75 -7.07 -0.95
N THR A 36 15.79 -7.65 -0.22
CA THR A 36 15.97 -8.92 0.49
C THR A 36 16.23 -10.05 -0.49
N LEU A 37 15.46 -10.13 -1.59
CA LEU A 37 15.66 -11.12 -2.64
C LEU A 37 17.05 -11.00 -3.28
N SER A 38 17.51 -9.79 -3.58
CA SER A 38 18.85 -9.57 -4.14
C SER A 38 19.95 -9.99 -3.17
N TYR A 39 19.76 -9.72 -1.87
CA TYR A 39 20.67 -10.13 -0.82
C TYR A 39 20.73 -11.66 -0.66
N ASP A 40 19.58 -12.32 -0.58
CA ASP A 40 19.50 -13.78 -0.45
C ASP A 40 20.09 -14.47 -1.69
N ASN A 41 19.75 -14.01 -2.90
CA ASN A 41 20.36 -14.51 -4.13
C ASN A 41 21.88 -14.33 -4.13
N ALA A 42 22.38 -13.20 -3.64
CA ALA A 42 23.82 -12.99 -3.51
C ALA A 42 24.44 -13.93 -2.47
N LEU A 43 23.75 -14.25 -1.38
CA LEU A 43 24.22 -15.25 -0.41
C LEU A 43 24.28 -16.66 -0.98
N GLU A 44 23.40 -17.01 -1.92
CA GLU A 44 23.38 -18.34 -2.53
C GLU A 44 24.30 -18.45 -3.77
N SER A 45 24.63 -17.32 -4.39
CA SER A 45 25.43 -17.27 -5.62
C SER A 45 26.94 -17.35 -5.35
N PHE A 46 27.65 -18.09 -6.20
CA PHE A 46 29.12 -18.09 -6.20
C PHE A 46 29.66 -16.77 -6.81
N PRO A 47 30.71 -16.15 -6.25
CA PRO A 47 31.55 -16.59 -5.11
C PRO A 47 31.06 -16.10 -3.74
N SER A 48 30.03 -15.26 -3.72
CA SER A 48 29.52 -14.59 -2.53
C SER A 48 29.07 -15.55 -1.42
N ASN A 49 28.59 -16.75 -1.76
CA ASN A 49 28.22 -17.80 -0.82
C ASN A 49 29.38 -18.31 0.06
N LEU A 50 30.62 -18.27 -0.43
CA LEU A 50 31.81 -18.67 0.34
C LEU A 50 32.13 -17.66 1.44
N VAL A 51 32.03 -16.36 1.10
CA VAL A 51 32.17 -15.26 2.06
C VAL A 51 30.95 -15.24 2.99
N GLY A 52 29.75 -15.48 2.45
CA GLY A 52 28.49 -15.66 3.18
C GLY A 52 28.63 -16.65 4.33
N GLY A 53 29.07 -17.88 4.01
CA GLY A 53 29.29 -18.93 5.00
C GLY A 53 30.45 -18.65 5.96
N ALA A 54 31.56 -18.08 5.48
CA ALA A 54 32.71 -17.76 6.33
C ALA A 54 32.41 -16.67 7.38
N PHE A 55 31.51 -15.73 7.07
CA PHE A 55 31.10 -14.64 7.96
C PHE A 55 29.72 -14.86 8.60
N ASN A 56 29.11 -16.04 8.42
CA ASN A 56 27.77 -16.40 8.92
C ASN A 56 26.67 -15.38 8.57
N PHE A 57 26.63 -14.94 7.32
CA PHE A 57 25.52 -14.14 6.82
C PHE A 57 24.31 -15.04 6.54
N GLU A 58 23.18 -14.76 7.18
CA GLU A 58 21.95 -15.53 7.06
C GLU A 58 20.92 -14.82 6.17
N PRO A 59 20.01 -15.58 5.50
CA PRO A 59 18.92 -15.00 4.71
C PRO A 59 18.03 -14.08 5.55
N LYS A 60 17.49 -13.04 4.91
CA LYS A 60 16.59 -12.11 5.60
C LYS A 60 15.12 -12.43 5.32
N PRO A 61 14.21 -12.25 6.30
CA PRO A 61 12.79 -12.46 6.05
C PRO A 61 12.23 -11.42 5.09
N TYR A 62 11.27 -11.83 4.26
CA TYR A 62 10.49 -10.91 3.42
C TYR A 62 9.47 -10.15 4.27
N PHE A 63 9.12 -8.94 3.82
CA PHE A 63 8.01 -8.19 4.37
C PHE A 63 6.71 -8.63 3.69
N GLU A 64 5.98 -9.51 4.34
CA GLU A 64 4.67 -9.98 3.90
C GLU A 64 3.56 -9.08 4.46
N ALA A 65 2.52 -8.86 3.66
CA ALA A 65 1.31 -8.19 4.12
C ALA A 65 0.36 -9.26 4.65
N GLU A 66 0.15 -9.34 5.96
CA GLU A 66 -0.97 -10.09 6.53
C GLU A 66 -2.26 -9.57 5.88
N THR A 67 -3.13 -10.47 5.40
CA THR A 67 -4.34 -10.12 4.63
C THR A 67 -5.30 -9.20 5.40
N THR A 68 -5.20 -9.19 6.74
CA THR A 68 -5.92 -8.34 7.69
C THR A 68 -5.38 -6.91 7.80
N GLU A 69 -4.11 -6.65 7.48
CA GLU A 69 -3.52 -5.29 7.49
C GLU A 69 -3.78 -4.51 6.20
N ARG A 70 -4.49 -5.11 5.23
CA ARG A 70 -4.95 -4.43 4.01
C ARG A 70 -6.25 -3.66 4.17
N GLU A 71 -6.89 -3.69 5.34
CA GLU A 71 -8.11 -2.90 5.54
C GLU A 71 -7.78 -1.40 5.48
N ALA A 72 -8.29 -0.73 4.44
CA ALA A 72 -8.22 0.71 4.32
C ALA A 72 -8.79 1.37 5.58
N VAL A 73 -8.04 2.31 6.16
CA VAL A 73 -8.46 3.03 7.37
C VAL A 73 -9.76 3.77 7.07
N LYS A 74 -10.84 3.40 7.77
CA LYS A 74 -12.13 4.11 7.67
C LYS A 74 -11.98 5.49 8.31
N VAL A 75 -11.96 6.53 7.49
CA VAL A 75 -11.95 7.91 7.99
C VAL A 75 -13.39 8.33 8.28
N ASP A 76 -13.72 8.45 9.57
CA ASP A 76 -15.03 8.90 10.04
C ASP A 76 -15.02 10.43 10.24
N PHE A 77 -15.77 11.13 9.39
CA PHE A 77 -16.01 12.57 9.52
C PHE A 77 -17.37 12.76 10.18
N GLY A 78 -17.38 12.82 11.52
CA GLY A 78 -18.59 12.92 12.32
C GLY A 78 -19.66 13.87 11.74
N GLN A 79 -20.79 13.26 11.34
CA GLN A 79 -22.14 13.79 11.11
C GLN A 79 -22.32 15.30 10.85
N GLY A 80 -22.71 15.63 9.61
CA GLY A 80 -23.18 16.96 9.21
C GLY A 80 -23.91 17.01 7.85
N GLY A 81 -24.92 16.15 7.63
CA GLY A 81 -26.09 16.41 6.76
C GLY A 81 -25.93 16.53 5.24
N GLY A 82 -26.25 15.47 4.51
CA GLY A 82 -26.57 15.55 3.08
C GLY A 82 -26.57 14.17 2.42
N THR A 83 -27.76 13.63 2.15
CA THR A 83 -28.01 12.32 1.53
C THR A 83 -27.18 12.08 0.27
N GLN A 84 -26.30 11.09 0.32
CA GLN A 84 -25.68 10.50 -0.87
C GLN A 84 -26.79 9.80 -1.69
N PRO A 85 -27.09 10.19 -2.94
CA PRO A 85 -27.94 9.36 -3.79
C PRO A 85 -27.21 8.03 -4.04
N PRO A 86 -27.94 6.92 -4.21
CA PRO A 86 -27.35 5.60 -4.36
C PRO A 86 -26.37 5.61 -5.54
N SER A 87 -25.10 5.35 -5.28
CA SER A 87 -24.14 5.01 -6.33
C SER A 87 -24.57 3.67 -6.92
N THR A 88 -25.26 3.71 -8.05
CA THR A 88 -25.51 2.54 -8.89
C THR A 88 -24.18 1.82 -9.11
N PRO A 89 -24.08 0.51 -8.87
CA PRO A 89 -22.88 -0.22 -9.24
C PRO A 89 -22.75 -0.12 -10.76
N ALA A 90 -21.69 0.53 -11.23
CA ALA A 90 -21.34 0.51 -12.64
C ALA A 90 -21.09 -0.94 -13.03
N SER A 91 -22.00 -1.52 -13.82
CA SER A 91 -21.85 -2.84 -14.40
C SER A 91 -20.48 -2.94 -15.10
N PRO A 92 -19.73 -4.03 -14.94
CA PRO A 92 -18.49 -4.23 -15.67
C PRO A 92 -18.78 -4.21 -17.17
N PRO A 93 -17.87 -3.64 -18.00
CA PRO A 93 -18.04 -3.67 -19.45
C PRO A 93 -18.06 -5.12 -19.93
N ALA A 94 -19.06 -5.45 -20.74
CA ALA A 94 -19.12 -6.72 -21.46
C ALA A 94 -17.92 -6.81 -22.39
N VAL A 95 -17.14 -7.88 -22.25
CA VAL A 95 -16.02 -8.22 -23.14
C VAL A 95 -16.60 -8.63 -24.50
N PRO A 96 -16.06 -8.16 -25.64
CA PRO A 96 -16.46 -8.64 -26.96
C PRO A 96 -15.96 -10.07 -27.24
#